data_AF-E5XPV3-F1
#
_entry.id   AF-E5XPV3-F1
#
_cell.length_a   1.000
_cell.length_b   1.000
_cell.length_c   1.000
_cell.angle_alpha   90.00
_cell.angle_beta   90.00
_cell.angle_gamma   90.00
#
_symmetry.space_group_name_H-M   'P 1'
#
loop_
_entity.id
_entity.type
_entity.pdbx_description
1 polymer ?
#
loop_
_entity_poly.entity_id
_entity_poly.type
_entity_poly.pdbx_seq_one_letter_code
_entity_poly.pdbx_strand_id
1 'polypeptide(L)'
;MAEVGAEEGPVDSRRVVFALMRRRIAVASVGALVLACGVVGSGFWVLFEFDEGLRPHHMSPEQVRTFEDRFRRQGTYEEDQREFQAFMAKTADEIVRIGGSPWSWRRTAVLEACDEEGDREADTRVRKMSTDQILFVDPVPDRLWAKALDIVRESAKQRGMTSSRAVFDRPGDRSAWFGSSNGETLELASGFLVGSTARRLDEPRDRQVARTAR
;
A
#
# COMPACT_ATOMS: atom_id res chain seq x y z
N MET A 1 63.10 8.24 -21.27
CA MET A 1 64.14 7.42 -21.95
C MET A 1 64.58 6.34 -20.98
N ALA A 2 64.70 5.11 -21.49
CA ALA A 2 65.09 3.84 -20.86
C ALA A 2 63.98 3.00 -20.17
N GLU A 3 63.40 2.10 -20.96
CA GLU A 3 62.87 0.78 -20.58
C GLU A 3 64.03 -0.20 -20.29
N VAL A 4 63.81 -1.17 -19.38
CA VAL A 4 64.22 -2.61 -19.40
C VAL A 4 63.25 -3.32 -18.43
N GLY A 5 62.36 -4.28 -18.76
CA GLY A 5 62.56 -5.69 -19.16
C GLY A 5 62.94 -6.58 -17.95
N ALA A 6 62.41 -7.76 -17.60
CA ALA A 6 61.55 -8.76 -18.25
C ALA A 6 61.07 -9.88 -17.25
N GLU A 7 59.97 -10.58 -17.60
CA GLU A 7 59.54 -12.02 -17.46
C GLU A 7 59.76 -12.84 -16.15
N GLU A 8 58.73 -13.43 -15.49
CA GLU A 8 57.92 -14.67 -15.75
C GLU A 8 58.69 -16.01 -15.65
N GLY A 9 58.54 -16.83 -14.59
CA GLY A 9 57.56 -17.94 -14.35
C GLY A 9 58.28 -19.14 -13.66
N PRO A 10 57.70 -20.34 -13.35
CA PRO A 10 56.31 -20.85 -13.33
C PRO A 10 55.89 -21.58 -11.99
N VAL A 11 54.59 -21.75 -11.63
CA VAL A 11 53.68 -22.96 -11.69
C VAL A 11 54.26 -24.21 -10.95
N ASP A 12 53.60 -25.03 -10.11
CA ASP A 12 52.20 -25.40 -9.84
C ASP A 12 52.05 -26.24 -8.55
N SER A 13 50.80 -26.34 -8.09
CA SER A 13 50.12 -27.57 -7.64
C SER A 13 50.57 -28.24 -6.34
N ARG A 14 49.79 -28.08 -5.25
CA ARG A 14 48.70 -29.03 -4.88
C ARG A 14 49.05 -30.50 -5.15
N ARG A 15 48.81 -31.32 -4.12
CA ARG A 15 49.14 -32.75 -3.99
C ARG A 15 50.60 -32.82 -3.60
N VAL A 16 50.94 -33.12 -2.37
CA VAL A 16 50.99 -34.49 -1.87
C VAL A 16 50.88 -34.33 -0.35
N VAL A 17 49.70 -34.59 0.18
CA VAL A 17 49.37 -35.92 0.67
C VAL A 17 49.89 -36.05 2.09
N PHE A 18 48.90 -36.25 2.96
CA PHE A 18 48.99 -37.17 4.06
C PHE A 18 49.92 -36.67 5.17
N ALA A 19 49.32 -36.32 6.29
CA ALA A 19 49.12 -37.33 7.30
C ALA A 19 50.47 -37.98 7.64
N LEU A 20 51.02 -37.55 8.76
CA LEU A 20 51.28 -38.44 9.89
C LEU A 20 52.07 -37.60 10.90
N MET A 21 51.42 -37.12 11.95
CA MET A 21 51.34 -37.93 13.16
C MET A 21 52.72 -38.00 13.84
N ARG A 22 53.00 -36.99 14.67
CA ARG A 22 53.89 -37.06 15.85
C ARG A 22 53.80 -35.70 16.53
N ARG A 23 53.38 -35.51 17.77
CA ARG A 23 52.97 -36.39 18.87
C ARG A 23 52.35 -35.43 19.89
N ARG A 24 51.11 -35.72 20.30
CA ARG A 24 50.60 -35.74 21.69
C ARG A 24 50.90 -34.52 22.60
N ILE A 25 49.90 -33.70 22.91
CA ILE A 25 48.87 -33.93 23.96
C ILE A 25 49.47 -33.98 25.37
N ALA A 26 49.34 -32.86 26.08
CA ALA A 26 49.09 -32.66 27.53
C ALA A 26 49.29 -31.14 27.72
N VAL A 27 48.33 -30.30 28.08
CA VAL A 27 47.28 -30.43 29.08
C VAL A 27 46.14 -29.49 28.66
N ALA A 28 44.99 -30.07 28.33
CA ALA A 28 43.72 -29.37 28.35
C ALA A 28 43.16 -29.41 29.78
N SER A 29 42.20 -28.52 30.04
CA SER A 29 41.18 -28.62 31.09
C SER A 29 41.56 -28.01 32.45
N VAL A 30 41.17 -26.75 32.67
CA VAL A 30 40.46 -26.26 33.90
C VAL A 30 40.30 -24.72 33.90
N GLY A 31 41.07 -23.94 33.15
CA GLY A 31 40.97 -22.47 33.14
C GLY A 31 39.89 -21.84 32.26
N ALA A 32 39.05 -22.63 31.58
CA ALA A 32 38.04 -22.14 30.62
C ALA A 32 36.62 -22.03 31.21
N LEU A 33 36.44 -22.26 32.51
CA LEU A 33 35.11 -22.30 33.14
C LEU A 33 34.70 -21.02 33.90
N VAL A 34 35.58 -20.03 34.05
CA VAL A 34 35.26 -18.78 34.81
C VAL A 34 35.06 -17.56 33.91
N LEU A 35 35.36 -17.66 32.61
CA LEU A 35 35.14 -16.58 31.63
C LEU A 35 33.92 -16.80 30.71
N ALA A 36 33.09 -17.82 30.99
CA ALA A 36 31.88 -18.12 30.23
C ALA A 36 30.57 -17.84 30.99
N CYS A 37 30.61 -17.44 32.27
CA CYS A 37 29.42 -17.08 33.05
C CYS A 37 29.24 -15.56 33.27
N GLY A 38 30.21 -14.72 32.87
CA GLY A 38 30.14 -13.26 33.05
C GLY A 38 29.49 -12.48 31.89
N VAL A 39 29.29 -13.11 30.72
CA VAL A 39 28.74 -12.44 29.52
C VAL A 39 27.30 -12.93 29.20
N VAL A 40 26.83 -13.99 29.86
CA VAL A 40 25.48 -14.55 29.63
C VAL A 40 24.42 -13.87 30.52
N GLY A 41 24.82 -13.16 31.59
CA GLY A 41 23.90 -12.47 32.51
C GLY A 41 23.53 -11.03 32.14
N SER A 42 24.26 -10.39 31.21
CA SER A 42 24.09 -8.97 30.87
C SER A 42 23.59 -8.73 29.45
N GLY A 43 23.79 -9.68 28.53
CA GLY A 43 23.28 -9.62 27.16
C GLY A 43 21.87 -10.15 26.96
N PHE A 44 21.30 -10.81 27.98
CA PHE A 44 19.94 -11.36 27.95
C PHE A 44 18.86 -10.33 28.36
N TRP A 45 19.25 -9.23 29.01
CA TRP A 45 18.34 -8.15 29.39
C TRP A 45 18.11 -7.11 28.27
N VAL A 46 18.93 -7.09 27.21
CA VAL A 46 18.78 -6.16 26.07
C VAL A 46 18.09 -6.83 24.87
N LEU A 47 17.73 -8.10 24.97
CA LEU A 47 16.95 -8.82 23.95
C LEU A 47 15.48 -9.05 24.35
N PHE A 48 15.04 -8.53 25.50
CA PHE A 48 13.66 -8.67 25.99
C PHE A 48 12.79 -7.42 25.84
N GLU A 49 13.27 -6.39 25.14
CA GLU A 49 12.55 -5.14 24.91
C GLU A 49 12.31 -4.87 23.41
N PHE A 50 12.07 -5.95 22.65
CA PHE A 50 11.75 -5.92 21.22
C PHE A 50 10.54 -6.82 20.86
N ASP A 51 9.59 -7.01 21.78
CA ASP A 51 8.38 -7.81 21.52
C ASP A 51 7.07 -7.16 22.03
N GLU A 52 6.94 -5.83 21.90
CA GLU A 52 5.62 -5.14 21.97
C GLU A 52 5.29 -4.35 20.70
N GLY A 53 6.11 -4.44 19.64
CA GLY A 53 5.96 -3.63 18.42
C GLY A 53 5.16 -4.25 17.27
N LEU A 54 4.67 -5.49 17.40
CA LEU A 54 4.05 -6.24 16.28
C LEU A 54 2.71 -6.89 16.63
N ARG A 55 2.00 -6.39 17.65
CA ARG A 55 0.59 -6.74 17.82
C ARG A 55 -0.26 -5.69 17.13
N PRO A 56 -1.10 -6.05 16.15
CA PRO A 56 -2.10 -5.12 15.64
C PRO A 56 -2.91 -4.60 16.82
N HIS A 57 -2.99 -3.27 16.95
CA HIS A 57 -3.68 -2.62 18.06
C HIS A 57 -5.18 -2.80 17.90
N HIS A 58 -5.69 -3.95 18.35
CA HIS A 58 -7.10 -4.26 18.33
C HIS A 58 -7.89 -3.28 19.20
N MET A 59 -8.99 -2.77 18.69
CA MET A 59 -9.95 -1.96 19.41
C MET A 59 -10.73 -2.79 20.42
N SER A 60 -10.96 -2.23 21.61
CA SER A 60 -11.95 -2.77 22.55
C SER A 60 -13.37 -2.64 21.97
N PRO A 61 -14.35 -3.45 22.43
CA PRO A 61 -15.74 -3.33 21.96
C PRO A 61 -16.38 -1.96 22.20
N GLU A 62 -15.91 -1.20 23.19
CA GLU A 62 -16.34 0.18 23.40
C GLU A 62 -15.72 1.12 22.36
N GLN A 63 -14.43 0.97 22.08
CA GLN A 63 -13.73 1.74 21.06
C GLN A 63 -14.33 1.51 19.66
N VAL A 64 -14.65 0.27 19.30
CA VAL A 64 -15.34 -0.06 18.04
C VAL A 64 -16.67 0.68 17.94
N ARG A 65 -17.49 0.62 19.00
CA ARG A 65 -18.80 1.30 19.01
C ARG A 65 -18.63 2.81 18.86
N THR A 66 -17.79 3.44 19.67
CA THR A 66 -17.52 4.88 19.56
C THR A 66 -16.99 5.28 18.19
N PHE A 67 -16.17 4.42 17.56
CA PHE A 67 -15.66 4.66 16.22
C PHE A 67 -16.78 4.60 15.17
N GLU A 68 -17.58 3.52 15.17
CA GLU A 68 -18.70 3.29 14.24
C GLU A 68 -19.81 4.34 14.38
N ASP A 69 -20.03 4.89 15.59
CA ASP A 69 -21.03 5.92 15.86
C ASP A 69 -20.87 7.16 14.96
N ARG A 70 -19.62 7.47 14.55
CA ARG A 70 -19.32 8.59 13.64
C ARG A 70 -19.84 8.37 12.22
N PHE A 71 -20.03 7.10 11.83
CA PHE A 71 -20.45 6.70 10.49
C PHE A 71 -21.95 6.38 10.40
N ARG A 72 -22.65 6.20 11.53
CA ARG A 72 -24.08 5.86 11.53
C ARG A 72 -24.97 6.82 10.72
N ARG A 73 -24.61 8.10 10.62
CA ARG A 73 -25.42 9.11 9.91
C ARG A 73 -25.03 9.33 8.45
N GLN A 74 -24.11 8.54 7.91
CA GLN A 74 -23.42 8.86 6.66
C GLN A 74 -24.05 8.28 5.37
N GLY A 75 -25.25 7.69 5.45
CA GLY A 75 -25.93 7.08 4.28
C GLY A 75 -25.46 5.65 4.01
N THR A 76 -25.91 5.07 2.90
CA THR A 76 -25.58 3.69 2.50
C THR A 76 -24.44 3.65 1.47
N TYR A 77 -23.75 2.52 1.34
CA TYR A 77 -22.73 2.34 0.31
C TYR A 77 -23.31 2.36 -1.09
N GLU A 78 -24.49 1.78 -1.28
CA GLU A 78 -25.12 1.67 -2.60
C GLU A 78 -25.55 3.03 -3.14
N GLU A 79 -26.01 3.94 -2.27
CA GLU A 79 -26.27 5.33 -2.64
C GLU A 79 -24.98 6.04 -3.02
N ASP A 80 -23.96 5.95 -2.15
CA ASP A 80 -22.67 6.61 -2.36
C ASP A 80 -21.97 6.11 -3.64
N GLN A 81 -22.04 4.80 -3.91
CA GLN A 81 -21.51 4.20 -5.14
C GLN A 81 -22.21 4.75 -6.38
N ARG A 82 -23.55 4.86 -6.38
CA ARG A 82 -24.28 5.40 -7.53
C ARG A 82 -23.91 6.86 -7.79
N GLU A 83 -23.84 7.67 -6.74
CA GLU A 83 -23.45 9.07 -6.84
C GLU A 83 -22.00 9.21 -7.32
N PHE A 84 -21.10 8.38 -6.81
CA PHE A 84 -19.69 8.39 -7.18
C PHE A 84 -19.47 7.94 -8.63
N GLN A 85 -20.19 6.91 -9.09
CA GLN A 85 -20.12 6.46 -10.49
C GLN A 85 -20.69 7.51 -11.45
N ALA A 86 -21.77 8.20 -11.09
CA ALA A 86 -22.30 9.31 -11.88
C ALA A 86 -21.30 10.46 -11.97
N PHE A 87 -20.63 10.77 -10.86
CA PHE A 87 -19.52 11.73 -10.82
C PHE A 87 -18.37 11.33 -11.77
N MET A 88 -17.89 10.08 -11.68
CA MET A 88 -16.83 9.57 -12.55
C MET A 88 -17.21 9.62 -14.03
N ALA A 89 -18.44 9.21 -14.38
CA ALA A 89 -18.94 9.27 -15.76
C ALA A 89 -18.91 10.70 -16.29
N LYS A 90 -19.40 11.66 -15.51
CA LYS A 90 -19.37 13.08 -15.87
C LYS A 90 -17.94 13.56 -16.10
N THR A 91 -17.01 13.24 -15.20
CA THR A 91 -15.59 13.60 -15.35
C THR A 91 -14.98 12.96 -16.61
N ALA A 92 -15.30 11.70 -16.91
CA ALA A 92 -14.84 11.04 -18.13
C ALA A 92 -15.41 11.70 -19.40
N ASP A 93 -16.68 12.10 -19.39
CA ASP A 93 -17.30 12.85 -20.51
C ASP A 93 -16.63 14.20 -20.76
N GLU A 94 -16.14 14.86 -19.71
CA GLU A 94 -15.34 16.09 -19.85
C GLU A 94 -13.99 15.82 -20.53
N ILE A 95 -13.35 14.68 -20.24
CA ILE A 95 -12.12 14.23 -20.91
C ILE A 95 -12.38 13.90 -22.39
N VAL A 96 -13.50 13.23 -22.71
CA VAL A 96 -13.90 12.98 -24.10
C VAL A 96 -14.07 14.31 -24.85
N ARG A 97 -14.69 15.31 -24.22
CA ARG A 97 -14.96 16.61 -24.85
C ARG A 97 -13.70 17.38 -25.25
N ILE A 98 -12.57 17.17 -24.57
CA ILE A 98 -11.28 17.77 -24.96
C ILE A 98 -10.51 16.95 -26.00
N GLY A 99 -11.10 15.89 -26.56
CA GLY A 99 -10.51 15.03 -27.57
C GLY A 99 -9.90 13.73 -27.03
N GLY A 100 -10.27 13.31 -25.81
CA GLY A 100 -10.01 11.95 -25.32
C GLY A 100 -10.86 10.90 -26.03
N SER A 101 -10.49 9.63 -25.92
CA SER A 101 -11.24 8.53 -26.52
C SER A 101 -12.53 8.25 -25.75
N PRO A 102 -13.57 7.67 -26.39
CA PRO A 102 -14.76 7.18 -25.70
C PRO A 102 -14.41 6.20 -24.58
N TRP A 103 -15.34 5.97 -23.67
CA TRP A 103 -15.11 5.13 -22.51
C TRP A 103 -16.22 4.10 -22.28
N SER A 104 -15.93 3.07 -21.49
CA SER A 104 -16.87 2.03 -21.07
C SER A 104 -16.65 1.63 -19.61
N TRP A 105 -17.68 1.05 -18.98
CA TRP A 105 -17.55 0.50 -17.63
C TRP A 105 -16.93 -0.90 -17.65
N ARG A 106 -15.95 -1.13 -16.78
CA ARG A 106 -15.48 -2.46 -16.40
C ARG A 106 -15.98 -2.76 -15.00
N ARG A 107 -16.77 -3.82 -14.86
CA ARG A 107 -17.31 -4.24 -13.57
C ARG A 107 -16.22 -4.80 -12.69
N THR A 108 -15.88 -4.06 -11.65
CA THR A 108 -14.83 -4.38 -10.67
C THR A 108 -15.19 -3.93 -9.28
N ALA A 109 -16.42 -3.42 -9.07
CA ALA A 109 -16.82 -2.91 -7.78
C ALA A 109 -16.69 -3.97 -6.69
N VAL A 110 -16.06 -3.60 -5.59
CA VAL A 110 -15.83 -4.48 -4.45
C VAL A 110 -15.93 -3.69 -3.16
N LEU A 111 -16.62 -4.27 -2.18
CA LEU A 111 -16.66 -3.74 -0.83
C LEU A 111 -15.34 -4.10 -0.14
N GLU A 112 -14.58 -3.09 0.22
CA GLU A 112 -13.24 -3.23 0.79
C GLU A 112 -13.26 -2.92 2.27
N ALA A 113 -12.44 -3.67 3.02
CA ALA A 113 -12.04 -3.22 4.35
C ALA A 113 -11.35 -1.86 4.24
N CYS A 114 -11.44 -1.07 5.30
CA CYS A 114 -10.63 0.13 5.42
C CYS A 114 -9.38 -0.22 6.23
N ASP A 115 -8.49 -1.01 5.64
CA ASP A 115 -7.23 -1.43 6.23
C ASP A 115 -6.07 -0.60 5.65
N GLU A 116 -5.94 0.64 6.14
CA GLU A 116 -4.67 1.36 5.99
C GLU A 116 -3.69 0.86 7.06
N GLU A 117 -2.38 0.80 6.73
CA GLU A 117 -1.31 0.31 7.61
C GLU A 117 -1.45 0.85 9.05
N GLY A 118 -1.74 -0.03 10.02
CA GLY A 118 -1.97 0.34 11.43
C GLY A 118 -3.30 -0.13 12.06
N ASP A 119 -4.09 -0.94 11.35
CA ASP A 119 -5.03 -1.99 11.83
C ASP A 119 -6.16 -1.64 12.82
N ARG A 120 -6.41 -0.37 13.13
CA ARG A 120 -7.53 -0.01 14.05
C ARG A 120 -8.91 -0.19 13.40
N GLU A 121 -9.03 0.03 12.11
CA GLU A 121 -10.30 -0.04 11.37
C GLU A 121 -10.71 -1.48 11.04
N ALA A 122 -9.77 -2.43 11.08
CA ALA A 122 -10.00 -3.85 10.83
C ALA A 122 -11.02 -4.48 11.80
N ASP A 123 -11.10 -3.97 13.03
CA ASP A 123 -12.05 -4.45 14.05
C ASP A 123 -13.48 -3.88 13.88
N THR A 124 -13.67 -3.00 12.91
CA THR A 124 -14.93 -2.27 12.70
C THR A 124 -15.67 -2.79 11.47
N ARG A 125 -16.94 -2.44 11.36
CA ARG A 125 -17.75 -2.65 10.14
C ARG A 125 -17.68 -1.47 9.19
N VAL A 126 -16.72 -0.58 9.37
CA VAL A 126 -16.50 0.51 8.42
C VAL A 126 -15.83 -0.08 7.17
N ARG A 127 -16.42 0.20 6.02
CA ARG A 127 -15.95 -0.26 4.71
C ARG A 127 -15.92 0.92 3.76
N LYS A 128 -15.36 0.70 2.57
CA LYS A 128 -15.46 1.60 1.42
C LYS A 128 -15.76 0.75 0.19
N MET A 129 -16.35 1.34 -0.84
CA MET A 129 -16.58 0.65 -2.10
C MET A 129 -15.52 1.12 -3.09
N SER A 130 -14.66 0.20 -3.56
CA SER A 130 -13.94 0.42 -4.81
C SER A 130 -14.98 0.34 -5.93
N THR A 131 -15.01 1.34 -6.81
CA THR A 131 -16.05 1.42 -7.83
C THR A 131 -15.72 0.57 -9.05
N ASP A 132 -16.71 0.37 -9.91
CA ASP A 132 -16.43 -0.01 -11.30
C ASP A 132 -15.46 0.99 -11.93
N GLN A 133 -14.60 0.48 -12.80
CA GLN A 133 -13.60 1.26 -13.51
C GLN A 133 -14.19 1.83 -14.80
N ILE A 134 -13.85 3.07 -15.13
CA ILE A 134 -14.02 3.60 -16.48
C ILE A 134 -12.78 3.25 -17.27
N LEU A 135 -12.94 2.58 -18.40
CA LEU A 135 -11.87 2.29 -19.36
C LEU A 135 -12.03 3.17 -20.58
N PHE A 136 -11.02 3.97 -20.90
CA PHE A 136 -10.95 4.67 -22.18
C PHE A 136 -10.55 3.68 -23.28
N VAL A 137 -11.16 3.82 -24.47
CA VAL A 137 -10.87 2.95 -25.63
C VAL A 137 -9.39 3.01 -26.01
N ASP A 138 -8.82 4.21 -26.01
CA ASP A 138 -7.38 4.43 -26.11
C ASP A 138 -6.89 5.21 -24.89
N PRO A 139 -5.61 5.08 -24.52
CA PRO A 139 -5.03 5.90 -23.47
C PRO A 139 -5.16 7.39 -23.76
N VAL A 140 -5.33 8.20 -22.70
CA VAL A 140 -5.30 9.66 -22.76
C VAL A 140 -3.99 10.09 -23.43
N PRO A 141 -4.04 10.74 -24.60
CA PRO A 141 -2.83 11.14 -25.32
C PRO A 141 -1.96 12.08 -24.49
N ASP A 142 -0.63 11.95 -24.60
CA ASP A 142 0.31 12.75 -23.80
C ASP A 142 0.09 14.26 -23.92
N ARG A 143 -0.30 14.72 -25.12
CA ARG A 143 -0.63 16.12 -25.42
C ARG A 143 -1.87 16.64 -24.70
N LEU A 144 -2.77 15.75 -24.29
CA LEU A 144 -4.02 16.07 -23.58
C LEU A 144 -3.91 15.86 -22.08
N TRP A 145 -2.90 15.12 -21.61
CA TRP A 145 -2.78 14.71 -20.20
C TRP A 145 -2.91 15.86 -19.20
N ALA A 146 -2.20 16.98 -19.43
CA ALA A 146 -2.27 18.12 -18.50
C ALA A 146 -3.70 18.65 -18.37
N LYS A 147 -4.43 18.76 -19.48
CA LYS A 147 -5.83 19.20 -19.48
C LYS A 147 -6.77 18.18 -18.84
N ALA A 148 -6.56 16.89 -19.11
CA ALA A 148 -7.32 15.81 -18.48
C ALA A 148 -7.09 15.78 -16.96
N LEU A 149 -5.84 15.97 -16.53
CA LEU A 149 -5.47 16.05 -15.13
C LEU A 149 -6.13 17.25 -14.43
N ASP A 150 -6.18 18.41 -15.09
CA ASP A 150 -6.86 19.59 -14.55
C ASP A 150 -8.38 19.35 -14.40
N ILE A 151 -9.03 18.71 -15.38
CA ILE A 151 -10.44 18.31 -15.30
C ILE A 151 -10.69 17.39 -14.10
N VAL A 152 -9.86 16.36 -13.93
CA VAL A 152 -9.99 15.41 -12.83
C VAL A 152 -9.71 16.10 -11.49
N ARG A 153 -8.70 16.97 -11.41
CA ARG A 153 -8.39 17.74 -10.21
C ARG A 153 -9.55 18.65 -9.80
N GLU A 154 -10.12 19.40 -10.72
CA GLU A 154 -11.25 20.29 -10.41
C GLU A 154 -12.52 19.50 -10.06
N SER A 155 -12.73 18.36 -10.71
CA SER A 155 -13.80 17.42 -10.34
C SER A 155 -13.59 16.87 -8.93
N ALA A 156 -12.39 16.40 -8.60
CA ALA A 156 -12.01 15.84 -7.31
C ALA A 156 -12.22 16.85 -6.17
N LYS A 157 -11.86 18.12 -6.38
CA LYS A 157 -12.09 19.21 -5.41
C LYS A 157 -13.57 19.38 -5.03
N GLN A 158 -14.50 19.17 -5.96
CA GLN A 158 -15.95 19.27 -5.68
C GLN A 158 -16.42 18.23 -4.66
N ARG A 159 -15.67 17.14 -4.49
CA ARG A 159 -15.91 16.09 -3.49
C ARG A 159 -14.97 16.18 -2.28
N GLY A 160 -14.22 17.28 -2.15
CA GLY A 160 -13.26 17.47 -1.04
C GLY A 160 -11.99 16.62 -1.17
N MET A 161 -11.72 16.03 -2.34
CA MET A 161 -10.46 15.34 -2.62
C MET A 161 -9.37 16.37 -2.98
N THR A 162 -8.75 16.94 -1.95
CA THR A 162 -7.75 18.01 -2.09
C THR A 162 -6.31 17.52 -1.98
N SER A 163 -6.08 16.33 -1.43
CA SER A 163 -4.78 15.67 -1.46
C SER A 163 -4.53 15.13 -2.86
N SER A 164 -3.32 15.31 -3.40
CA SER A 164 -2.96 14.75 -4.70
C SER A 164 -1.50 14.30 -4.73
N ARG A 165 -1.22 13.27 -5.52
CA ARG A 165 0.15 12.81 -5.83
C ARG A 165 0.22 12.26 -7.24
N ALA A 166 1.33 12.51 -7.93
CA ALA A 166 1.67 11.75 -9.12
C ALA A 166 2.14 10.37 -8.67
N VAL A 167 1.55 9.31 -9.21
CA VAL A 167 1.95 7.92 -8.96
C VAL A 167 2.97 7.50 -10.04
N PHE A 168 2.69 7.85 -11.30
CA PHE A 168 3.59 7.68 -12.43
C PHE A 168 3.55 8.93 -13.31
N ASP A 169 4.70 9.35 -13.87
CA ASP A 169 4.78 10.48 -14.80
C ASP A 169 5.81 10.21 -15.91
N ARG A 170 5.48 9.28 -16.82
CA ARG A 170 6.26 9.00 -18.03
C ARG A 170 5.34 9.01 -19.25
N PRO A 171 5.82 9.35 -20.46
CA PRO A 171 5.04 9.23 -21.69
C PRO A 171 4.39 7.85 -21.83
N GLY A 172 3.07 7.81 -22.03
CA GLY A 172 2.30 6.56 -22.12
C GLY A 172 2.08 5.78 -20.81
N ASP A 173 2.67 6.21 -19.70
CA ASP A 173 2.51 5.61 -18.36
C ASP A 173 2.44 6.70 -17.30
N ARG A 174 1.24 7.25 -17.15
CA ARG A 174 0.94 8.34 -16.22
C ARG A 174 -0.19 7.92 -15.30
N SER A 175 -0.07 8.29 -14.04
CA SER A 175 -1.14 8.19 -13.06
C SER A 175 -1.07 9.33 -12.06
N ALA A 176 -2.23 9.88 -11.74
CA ALA A 176 -2.40 10.86 -10.68
C ALA A 176 -3.54 10.41 -9.77
N TRP A 177 -3.23 10.37 -8.48
CA TRP A 177 -4.14 9.99 -7.43
C TRP A 177 -4.59 11.23 -6.66
N PHE A 178 -5.87 11.25 -6.32
CA PHE A 178 -6.53 12.28 -5.52
C PHE A 178 -7.25 11.60 -4.36
N GLY A 179 -7.26 12.24 -3.19
CA GLY A 179 -7.96 11.70 -2.04
C GLY A 179 -8.43 12.76 -1.05
N SER A 180 -9.38 12.37 -0.22
CA SER A 180 -9.97 13.22 0.81
C SER A 180 -9.73 12.64 2.21
N SER A 181 -10.03 13.42 3.25
CA SER A 181 -9.94 12.96 4.64
C SER A 181 -10.98 11.90 5.01
N ASN A 182 -12.07 11.75 4.23
CA ASN A 182 -13.11 10.75 4.50
C ASN A 182 -12.81 9.37 3.87
N GLY A 183 -11.68 9.23 3.16
CA GLY A 183 -11.26 8.01 2.49
C GLY A 183 -11.74 7.87 1.04
N GLU A 184 -12.46 8.87 0.50
CA GLU A 184 -12.71 8.92 -0.95
C GLU A 184 -11.42 9.09 -1.72
N THR A 185 -11.32 8.36 -2.83
CA THR A 185 -10.18 8.44 -3.73
C THR A 185 -10.61 8.46 -5.18
N LEU A 186 -9.83 9.11 -6.02
CA LEU A 186 -9.98 9.10 -7.47
C LEU A 186 -8.60 9.04 -8.10
N GLU A 187 -8.42 8.13 -9.05
CA GLU A 187 -7.18 7.98 -9.79
C GLU A 187 -7.47 8.06 -11.28
N LEU A 188 -6.80 9.01 -11.94
CA LEU A 188 -6.68 9.04 -13.39
C LEU A 188 -5.37 8.36 -13.75
N ALA A 189 -5.45 7.25 -14.48
CA ALA A 189 -4.32 6.63 -15.13
C ALA A 189 -4.45 6.75 -16.66
N SER A 190 -3.36 6.47 -17.39
CA SER A 190 -3.33 6.62 -18.85
C SER A 190 -4.53 6.00 -19.56
N GLY A 191 -5.02 4.82 -19.13
CA GLY A 191 -6.14 4.14 -19.80
C GLY A 191 -7.45 4.06 -19.01
N PHE A 192 -7.50 4.57 -17.77
CA PHE A 192 -8.67 4.36 -16.92
C PHE A 192 -8.86 5.45 -15.88
N LEU A 193 -10.09 5.54 -15.37
CA LEU A 193 -10.46 6.29 -14.19
C LEU A 193 -11.06 5.31 -13.18
N VAL A 194 -10.54 5.31 -11.95
CA VAL A 194 -11.00 4.45 -10.86
C VAL A 194 -11.10 5.26 -9.57
N GLY A 195 -11.93 4.84 -8.64
CA GLY A 195 -11.96 5.46 -7.33
C GLY A 195 -12.53 4.56 -6.26
N SER A 196 -12.51 5.09 -5.04
CA SER A 196 -13.20 4.49 -3.90
C SER A 196 -14.12 5.52 -3.26
N THR A 197 -15.29 5.08 -2.82
CA THR A 197 -16.26 5.92 -2.11
C THR A 197 -15.76 6.32 -0.72
N ALA A 198 -16.52 7.17 -0.03
CA ALA A 198 -16.23 7.49 1.35
C ALA A 198 -16.37 6.23 2.21
N ARG A 199 -15.66 6.22 3.34
CA ARG A 199 -15.88 5.21 4.36
C ARG A 199 -17.32 5.34 4.88
N ARG A 200 -18.11 4.26 4.87
CA ARG A 200 -19.44 4.20 5.52
C ARG A 200 -19.48 3.07 6.54
N LEU A 201 -20.63 2.86 7.17
CA LEU A 201 -20.86 1.73 8.08
C LEU A 201 -21.63 0.63 7.35
N ASP A 202 -21.14 -0.61 7.43
CA ASP A 202 -21.84 -1.79 6.92
C ASP A 202 -22.90 -2.25 7.91
N GLU A 203 -24.10 -1.69 7.74
CA GLU A 203 -25.28 -2.07 8.50
C GLU A 203 -26.03 -3.21 7.79
N PRO A 204 -26.45 -4.26 8.53
CA PRO A 204 -27.32 -5.29 7.99
C PRO A 204 -28.58 -4.68 7.38
N ARG A 205 -28.99 -5.13 6.19
CA ARG A 205 -30.14 -4.61 5.42
C ARG A 205 -31.40 -4.40 6.26
N ASP A 206 -31.68 -5.29 7.21
CA ASP A 206 -32.87 -5.23 8.06
C ASP A 206 -32.95 -3.95 8.93
N ARG A 207 -31.80 -3.36 9.27
CA ARG A 207 -31.75 -2.09 10.03
C ARG A 207 -31.82 -0.87 9.13
N GLN A 208 -31.43 -0.98 7.87
CA GLN A 208 -31.51 0.10 6.89
C GLN A 208 -32.98 0.36 6.49
N VAL A 209 -33.77 -0.69 6.26
CA VAL A 209 -35.20 -0.56 5.87
C VAL A 209 -36.04 0.12 6.95
N ALA A 210 -35.74 -0.13 8.23
CA ALA A 210 -36.43 0.53 9.35
C ALA A 210 -36.18 2.06 9.41
N ARG A 211 -35.16 2.56 8.69
CA ARG A 211 -34.73 3.95 8.71
C ARG A 211 -35.32 4.77 7.56
N THR A 212 -35.56 4.15 6.40
CA THR A 212 -36.28 4.78 5.27
C THR A 212 -37.80 4.80 5.46
N ALA A 213 -38.32 4.06 6.44
CA ALA A 213 -39.75 4.00 6.77
C ALA A 213 -40.21 5.01 7.85
N ARG A 214 -39.34 5.93 8.29
CA ARG A 214 -39.66 7.03 9.22
C ARG A 214 -39.47 8.37 8.54
#